data_AF-A0A0P7ZCF9-F1
#
_entry.id   AF-A0A0P7ZCF9-F1
#
_cell.length_a   1.000
_cell.length_b   1.000
_cell.length_c   1.000
_cell.angle_alpha   90.00
_cell.angle_beta   90.00
_cell.angle_gamma   90.00
#
_symmetry.space_group_name_H-M   'P 1'
#
loop_
_entity.id
_entity.type
_entity.pdbx_description
1 polymer ?
#
loop_
_entity_poly.entity_id
_entity_poly.type
_entity_poly.pdbx_seq_one_letter_code
_entity_poly.pdbx_strand_id
1 'polypeptide(L)' 'KFKKTTQDVKAPSRVEEVISKVRGIAVEHDLDPDIVEKIYRMMISCFIDYEMKIHKR' A
#
# COMPACT_ATOMS: atom_id res chain seq x y z
N LYS A 1 24.58 -5.47 6.06
CA LYS A 1 23.41 -4.72 6.61
C LYS A 1 22.59 -4.20 5.42
N PHE A 2 21.54 -4.92 5.00
CA PHE A 2 20.66 -4.50 3.90
C PHE A 2 19.78 -3.34 4.35
N LYS A 3 20.31 -2.11 4.24
CA LYS A 3 19.52 -0.89 4.34
C LYS A 3 19.00 -0.57 2.94
N LYS A 4 17.84 -1.10 2.58
CA LYS A 4 16.99 -0.56 1.52
C LYS A 4 15.57 -0.76 1.98
N THR A 5 15.15 0.11 2.89
CA THR A 5 13.77 0.55 2.94
C THR A 5 13.24 0.62 1.52
N THR A 6 12.31 -0.27 1.21
CA THR A 6 11.06 -0.16 0.46
C THR A 6 10.53 1.29 0.27
N GLN A 7 11.40 2.26 0.02
CA GLN A 7 11.12 3.69 -0.18
C GLN A 7 11.02 4.04 -1.66
N ASP A 8 11.40 3.11 -2.54
CA ASP A 8 11.29 3.25 -4.00
C ASP A 8 10.07 2.48 -4.54
N VAL A 9 9.05 2.33 -3.69
CA VAL A 9 7.71 1.97 -4.14
C VAL A 9 7.23 3.14 -4.99
N LYS A 10 7.41 2.99 -6.30
CA LYS A 10 7.09 3.94 -7.35
C LYS A 10 5.88 4.81 -6.97
N ALA A 11 6.14 6.09 -6.72
CA ALA A 11 5.18 7.17 -6.43
C ALA A 11 4.47 7.10 -5.07
N PRO A 12 5.09 7.62 -3.98
CA PRO A 12 4.39 7.85 -2.70
C PRO A 12 3.11 8.68 -2.87
N SER A 13 3.09 9.63 -3.81
CA SER A 13 1.91 10.44 -4.11
C SER A 13 0.69 9.60 -4.52
N ARG A 14 0.90 8.57 -5.35
CA ARG A 14 -0.19 7.72 -5.84
C ARG A 14 -0.73 6.80 -4.75
N VAL A 15 0.12 6.36 -3.83
CA VAL A 15 -0.31 5.55 -2.67
C VAL A 15 -1.20 6.39 -1.77
N GLU A 16 -0.80 7.62 -1.45
CA GLU A 16 -1.58 8.51 -0.60
C GLU A 16 -2.94 8.90 -1.22
N GLU A 17 -3.00 9.10 -2.55
CA GLU A 17 -4.27 9.30 -3.26
C GLU A 17 -5.23 8.09 -3.12
N VAL A 18 -4.69 6.87 -3.26
CA VAL A 18 -5.48 5.65 -3.09
C VAL A 18 -5.94 5.50 -1.65
N ILE A 19 -5.06 5.73 -0.66
CA ILE A 19 -5.39 5.66 0.76
C ILE A 19 -6.49 6.66 1.12
N SER A 20 -6.37 7.92 0.68
CA SER A 20 -7.39 8.94 0.90
C SER A 20 -8.75 8.53 0.35
N LYS A 21 -8.77 7.97 -0.87
CA LYS A 21 -10.00 7.48 -1.50
C LYS A 21 -10.64 6.32 -0.73
N VAL A 22 -9.86 5.31 -0.33
CA VAL A 22 -10.41 4.14 0.39
C VAL A 22 -10.82 4.47 1.82
N ARG A 23 -10.20 5.46 2.46
CA ARG A 23 -10.66 6.00 3.75
C ARG A 23 -12.04 6.65 3.61
N GLY A 24 -12.28 7.42 2.54
CA GLY A 24 -13.60 7.98 2.24
C GLY A 24 -14.65 6.89 2.08
N ILE A 25 -14.35 5.87 1.28
CA ILE A 25 -15.24 4.71 1.06
C ILE A 25 -15.48 3.96 2.39
N ALA A 26 -14.46 3.79 3.23
CA ALA A 26 -14.61 3.12 4.52
C ALA A 26 -15.63 3.85 5.41
N VAL A 27 -15.55 5.18 5.48
CA VAL A 27 -16.51 6.01 6.23
C VAL A 27 -17.92 5.89 5.64
N GLU A 28 -18.08 5.87 4.32
CA GLU A 28 -19.37 5.69 3.65
C GLU A 28 -20.03 4.33 3.96
N HIS A 29 -19.22 3.31 4.25
CA HIS A 29 -19.67 1.94 4.51
C HIS A 29 -19.71 1.58 6.01
N ASP A 30 -19.57 2.54 6.92
CA ASP A 30 -19.52 2.32 8.37
C ASP A 30 -18.36 1.37 8.79
N LEU A 31 -17.27 1.41 8.04
CA LEU A 31 -16.05 0.66 8.30
C LEU A 31 -14.99 1.55 8.96
N ASP A 32 -14.14 0.94 9.78
CA ASP A 32 -13.00 1.64 10.38
C ASP A 32 -11.97 2.02 9.29
N PRO A 33 -11.74 3.31 9.02
CA PRO A 33 -10.85 3.77 7.96
C PRO A 33 -9.38 3.41 8.23
N ASP A 34 -8.97 3.25 9.48
CA ASP A 34 -7.60 2.88 9.85
C ASP A 34 -7.35 1.38 9.60
N ILE A 35 -8.37 0.54 9.78
CA ILE A 35 -8.31 -0.88 9.40
C ILE A 35 -8.18 -0.99 7.87
N VAL A 36 -9.02 -0.29 7.12
CA VAL A 36 -9.01 -0.32 5.64
C VAL A 36 -7.68 0.17 5.09
N GLU A 37 -7.15 1.28 5.63
CA GLU A 37 -5.83 1.79 5.25
C GLU A 37 -4.73 0.74 5.44
N LYS A 38 -4.68 0.08 6.62
CA LYS A 38 -3.65 -0.94 6.91
C LYS A 38 -3.71 -2.11 5.93
N ILE A 39 -4.91 -2.57 5.58
CA ILE A 39 -5.10 -3.65 4.61
C ILE A 39 -4.56 -3.23 3.24
N TYR A 40 -4.92 -2.03 2.77
CA TYR A 40 -4.45 -1.52 1.48
C TYR A 40 -2.93 -1.31 1.44
N ARG A 41 -2.33 -0.75 2.50
CA ARG A 41 -0.87 -0.58 2.60
C ARG A 41 -0.15 -1.94 2.63
N MET A 42 -0.71 -2.94 3.31
CA MET A 42 -0.17 -4.30 3.33
C MET A 42 -0.25 -4.94 1.94
N MET A 43 -1.41 -4.83 1.28
CA MET A 43 -1.62 -5.37 -0.06
C MET A 43 -0.62 -4.78 -1.06
N ILE A 44 -0.47 -3.45 -1.08
CA ILE A 44 0.52 -2.75 -1.91
C ILE A 44 1.92 -3.32 -1.64
N SER A 45 2.32 -3.40 -0.36
CA SER A 45 3.62 -3.95 0.04
C SER A 45 3.84 -5.38 -0.46
N CYS A 46 2.83 -6.25 -0.32
CA CYS A 46 2.88 -7.61 -0.82
C CYS A 46 3.05 -7.68 -2.34
N PHE A 47 2.37 -6.82 -3.10
CA PHE A 47 2.51 -6.79 -4.56
C PHE A 47 3.91 -6.35 -5.00
N ILE A 48 4.54 -5.40 -4.30
CA ILE A 48 5.91 -4.97 -4.59
C ILE A 48 6.90 -6.10 -4.29
N ASP A 49 6.75 -6.75 -3.14
CA ASP A 49 7.58 -7.90 -2.78
C ASP A 49 7.40 -9.06 -3.77
N TYR A 50 6.18 -9.26 -4.27
CA TYR A 50 5.86 -10.24 -5.30
C TYR A 50 6.51 -9.89 -6.64
N GLU A 51 6.39 -8.66 -7.11
CA GLU A 51 7.07 -8.19 -8.34
C GLU A 51 8.59 -8.35 -8.24
N MET A 52 9.18 -8.00 -7.09
CA MET A 52 10.61 -8.16 -6.81
C MET A 52 11.05 -9.63 -6.83
N LYS A 53 10.18 -10.57 -6.43
CA LYS A 53 10.46 -12.02 -6.52
C LYS A 53 10.36 -12.52 -7.96
N ILE A 54 9.40 -12.03 -8.74
CA ILE A 54 9.21 -12.45 -10.14
C ILE A 54 10.31 -11.90 -11.04
N HIS A 55 10.68 -10.62 -10.92
CA HIS A 55 11.73 -9.98 -11.75
C HIS A 55 13.15 -10.47 -11.44
N LYS A 56 13.33 -11.29 -10.40
CA LYS A 56 14.62 -11.94 -10.06
C LYS A 56 14.82 -13.30 -10.73
N ARG A 57 13.89 -13.77 -11.56
CA ARG A 57 14.05 -14.97 -12.39
C ARG A 57 14.48 -14.64 -13.81
#